data_AF-A0A6H9XEP9-F1
#
_entry.id   AF-A0A6H9XEP9-F1
#
_cell.length_a   1.000
_cell.length_b   1.000
_cell.length_c   1.000
_cell.angle_alpha   90.00
_cell.angle_beta   90.00
_cell.angle_gamma   90.00
#
_symmetry.space_group_name_H-M   'P 1'
#
loop_
_entity.id
_entity.type
_entity.pdbx_description
1 polymer ?
#
loop_
_entity_poly.entity_id
_entity_poly.type
_entity_poly.pdbx_seq_one_letter_code
_entity_poly.pdbx_strand_id
1 'polypeptide(L)'
;MSVPEPQFPSVYEFVDCLILPMYGSAGSRIRSVKWSAHWWAHPEAVARLDSLWRRYEFLRVDEPATFLETFLRNHADYHMRQLMADSSVFADCRREDTPTIPLPSAPMKDQKN
;
A
#
# COMPACT_ATOMS: atom_id res chain seq x y z
N MET A 1 -20.68 3.01 20.58
CA MET A 1 -19.27 3.30 20.91
C MET A 1 -18.73 4.18 19.79
N SER A 2 -18.07 5.29 20.13
CA SER A 2 -17.43 6.16 19.14
C SER A 2 -16.22 5.46 18.54
N VAL A 3 -16.04 5.55 17.22
CA VAL A 3 -14.81 5.11 16.56
C VAL A 3 -13.67 6.01 17.07
N PRO A 4 -12.58 5.45 17.62
CA PRO A 4 -11.45 6.24 18.05
C PRO A 4 -10.88 7.06 16.89
N GLU A 5 -10.33 8.24 17.19
CA GLU A 5 -9.60 8.99 16.19
C GLU A 5 -8.41 8.16 15.66
N PRO A 6 -8.18 8.16 14.34
CA PRO A 6 -7.07 7.44 13.77
C PRO A 6 -5.74 8.04 14.26
N GLN A 7 -4.77 7.18 14.55
CA GLN A 7 -3.41 7.61 14.92
C GLN A 7 -2.75 8.35 13.75
N PHE A 8 -2.98 7.89 12.52
CA PHE A 8 -2.56 8.55 11.30
C PHE A 8 -3.78 9.18 10.60
N PRO A 9 -3.84 10.52 10.45
CA PRO A 9 -5.01 11.20 9.88
C PRO A 9 -5.33 10.84 8.42
N SER A 10 -4.35 10.31 7.67
CA SER A 10 -4.52 9.91 6.28
C SER A 10 -3.56 8.77 5.91
N VAL A 11 -3.81 8.14 4.76
CA VAL A 11 -2.86 7.20 4.14
C VAL A 11 -1.49 7.85 3.89
N TYR A 12 -1.43 9.15 3.61
CA TYR A 12 -0.16 9.85 3.35
C TYR A 12 0.70 9.93 4.61
N GLU A 13 0.11 10.37 5.72
CA GLU A 13 0.75 10.39 7.05
C GLU A 13 1.17 8.97 7.48
N PHE A 14 0.30 7.98 7.26
CA PHE A 14 0.61 6.59 7.53
C PHE A 14 1.82 6.09 6.72
N VAL A 15 1.90 6.45 5.44
CA VAL A 15 3.02 6.06 4.58
C VAL A 15 4.31 6.75 5.04
N ASP A 16 4.27 8.06 5.27
CA ASP A 16 5.44 8.86 5.62
C ASP A 16 6.00 8.50 7.00
N CYS A 17 5.13 8.27 7.99
CA CYS A 17 5.54 8.02 9.37
C CYS A 17 5.74 6.54 9.71
N LEU A 18 5.07 5.61 9.02
CA LEU A 18 5.17 4.18 9.32
C LEU A 18 5.81 3.39 8.18
N ILE A 19 5.25 3.43 6.98
CA ILE A 19 5.66 2.52 5.89
C ILE A 19 7.07 2.81 5.39
N LEU A 20 7.39 4.07 5.07
CA LEU A 20 8.70 4.44 4.54
C LEU A 20 9.83 4.15 5.54
N PRO A 21 9.72 4.48 6.84
CA PRO A 21 10.75 4.12 7.81
C PRO A 21 10.85 2.61 8.06
N MET A 22 9.73 1.90 8.07
CA MET A 22 9.67 0.47 8.39
C MET A 22 10.22 -0.42 7.29
N TYR A 23 9.93 -0.10 6.02
CA TYR A 23 10.36 -0.89 4.86
C TYR A 23 11.53 -0.26 4.11
N GLY A 24 12.02 0.88 4.57
CA GLY A 24 13.28 1.46 4.11
C GLY A 24 14.48 0.57 4.45
N SER A 25 15.52 0.59 3.62
CA SER A 25 16.74 -0.20 3.82
C SER A 25 17.98 0.70 3.87
N ALA A 26 18.88 0.42 4.81
CA ALA A 26 20.19 1.07 4.85
C ALA A 26 21.09 0.58 3.69
N GLY A 27 21.73 1.52 2.97
CA GLY A 27 22.85 1.25 2.06
C GLY A 27 22.49 0.57 0.72
N SER A 28 23.40 -0.27 0.21
CA SER A 28 23.36 -0.84 -1.16
C SER A 28 22.13 -1.70 -1.48
N ARG A 29 21.38 -2.17 -0.47
CA ARG A 29 20.13 -2.94 -0.60
C ARG A 29 18.94 -2.10 -1.05
N ILE A 30 18.94 -0.78 -0.84
CA ILE A 30 17.86 0.09 -1.35
C ILE A 30 17.78 0.08 -2.89
N ARG A 31 18.92 -0.16 -3.57
CA ARG A 31 19.01 -0.15 -5.04
C ARG A 31 18.30 -1.33 -5.70
N SER A 32 18.05 -2.41 -4.98
CA SER A 32 17.27 -3.55 -5.49
C SER A 32 15.77 -3.42 -5.22
N VAL A 33 15.35 -2.54 -4.31
CA VAL A 33 13.93 -2.33 -4.01
C VAL A 33 13.26 -1.60 -5.18
N LYS A 34 12.07 -2.07 -5.58
CA LYS A 34 11.22 -1.40 -6.58
C LYS A 34 10.20 -0.52 -5.85
N TRP A 35 10.63 0.66 -5.42
CA TRP A 35 9.73 1.65 -4.85
C TRP A 35 9.70 2.89 -5.74
N SER A 36 8.51 3.38 -6.10
CA SER A 36 8.38 4.68 -6.76
C SER A 36 8.32 5.79 -5.70
N ALA A 37 9.16 6.82 -5.86
CA ALA A 37 9.11 8.00 -5.02
C ALA A 37 7.76 8.74 -5.15
N HIS A 38 7.08 8.61 -6.29
CA HIS A 38 5.75 9.16 -6.55
C HIS A 38 4.67 8.08 -6.41
N TRP A 39 4.75 7.24 -5.37
CA TRP A 39 3.80 6.14 -5.15
C TRP A 39 2.32 6.56 -5.24
N TRP A 40 2.00 7.80 -4.85
CA TRP A 40 0.64 8.37 -4.92
C TRP A 40 0.11 8.56 -6.35
N ALA A 41 0.98 8.57 -7.35
CA ALA A 41 0.60 8.63 -8.76
C ALA A 41 0.10 7.28 -9.30
N HIS A 42 0.23 6.21 -8.51
CA HIS A 42 -0.13 4.84 -8.89
C HIS A 42 -1.40 4.40 -8.16
N PRO A 43 -2.57 4.34 -8.83
CA PRO A 43 -3.84 4.00 -8.17
C PRO A 43 -3.83 2.66 -7.45
N GLU A 44 -3.14 1.65 -8.01
CA GLU A 44 -2.98 0.35 -7.37
C GLU A 44 -2.20 0.46 -6.05
N ALA A 45 -1.15 1.28 -6.02
CA ALA A 45 -0.36 1.48 -4.81
C ALA A 45 -1.16 2.22 -3.74
N VAL A 46 -1.87 3.29 -4.12
CA VAL A 46 -2.76 4.02 -3.22
C VAL A 46 -3.79 3.08 -2.61
N ALA A 47 -4.44 2.24 -3.42
CA ALA A 47 -5.45 1.29 -2.93
C ALA A 47 -4.87 0.27 -1.92
N ARG A 48 -3.67 -0.27 -2.19
CA ARG A 48 -3.00 -1.21 -1.28
C ARG A 48 -2.57 -0.54 0.03
N LEU A 49 -1.99 0.66 -0.03
CA LEU A 49 -1.51 1.40 1.13
C LEU A 49 -2.67 1.94 1.99
N ASP A 50 -3.76 2.40 1.36
CA ASP A 50 -4.98 2.80 2.07
C ASP A 50 -5.64 1.62 2.79
N SER A 51 -5.65 0.44 2.16
CA SER A 51 -6.12 -0.79 2.80
C SER A 51 -5.27 -1.17 4.02
N LEU A 52 -3.94 -1.04 3.92
CA LEU A 52 -3.04 -1.25 5.05
C LEU A 52 -3.28 -0.25 6.18
N TRP A 53 -3.42 1.04 5.85
CA TRP A 53 -3.71 2.09 6.83
C TRP A 53 -5.00 1.79 7.60
N ARG A 54 -6.09 1.51 6.89
CA ARG A 54 -7.38 1.16 7.51
C ARG A 54 -7.28 -0.08 8.39
N ARG A 55 -6.51 -1.08 7.95
CA ARG A 55 -6.31 -2.31 8.74
C ARG A 55 -5.47 -2.06 9.99
N TYR A 56 -4.45 -1.22 9.89
CA TYR A 56 -3.63 -0.79 11.02
C TYR A 56 -4.48 -0.11 12.09
N GLU A 57 -5.27 0.91 11.70
CA GLU A 57 -6.13 1.65 12.64
C GLU A 57 -7.20 0.76 13.28
N PHE A 58 -7.77 -0.19 12.51
CA PHE A 58 -8.68 -1.17 13.05
C PHE A 58 -8.02 -2.06 14.12
N LEU A 59 -6.88 -2.67 13.79
CA LEU A 59 -6.20 -3.61 14.69
C LEU A 59 -5.69 -2.91 15.95
N ARG A 60 -5.25 -1.64 15.85
CA ARG A 60 -4.84 -0.82 16.99
C ARG A 60 -5.93 -0.72 18.07
N VAL A 61 -7.20 -0.74 17.66
CA VAL A 61 -8.36 -0.70 18.56
C VAL A 61 -8.79 -2.09 19.01
N ASP A 62 -8.76 -3.07 18.10
CA ASP A 62 -9.25 -4.43 18.32
C ASP A 62 -8.33 -5.26 19.24
N GLU A 63 -7.01 -5.10 19.09
CA GLU A 63 -6.00 -5.85 19.86
C GLU A 63 -4.81 -4.95 20.29
N PRO A 64 -5.05 -3.95 21.16
CA PRO A 64 -4.10 -2.86 21.43
C PRO A 64 -2.73 -3.29 21.96
N ALA A 65 -2.62 -4.49 22.55
CA ALA A 65 -1.35 -5.02 23.06
C ALA A 65 -0.51 -5.75 21.99
N THR A 66 -1.14 -6.29 20.93
CA THR A 66 -0.50 -7.24 19.99
C THR A 66 -0.70 -6.87 18.52
N PHE A 67 -1.46 -5.81 18.23
CA PHE A 67 -1.87 -5.43 16.88
C PHE A 67 -0.76 -5.40 15.84
N LEU A 68 0.45 -4.98 16.23
CA LEU A 68 1.57 -4.85 15.32
C LEU A 68 2.03 -6.22 14.79
N GLU A 69 1.97 -7.28 15.61
CA GLU A 69 2.35 -8.64 15.21
C GLU A 69 1.40 -9.16 14.13
N THR A 70 0.09 -9.07 14.38
CA THR A 70 -0.95 -9.44 13.41
C THR A 70 -0.88 -8.57 12.15
N PHE A 71 -0.70 -7.26 12.31
CA PHE A 71 -0.60 -6.32 11.19
C PHE A 71 0.56 -6.70 10.26
N LEU A 72 1.76 -6.90 10.81
CA LEU A 72 2.95 -7.25 10.03
C LEU A 72 2.78 -8.61 9.35
N ARG A 73 2.47 -9.65 10.14
CA ARG A 73 2.40 -11.04 9.69
C ARG A 73 1.34 -11.27 8.63
N ASN A 74 0.13 -10.72 8.85
CA ASN A 74 -1.04 -11.08 8.04
C ASN A 74 -1.33 -10.08 6.92
N HIS A 75 -0.82 -8.85 7.01
CA HIS A 75 -1.23 -7.77 6.11
C HIS A 75 -0.04 -7.05 5.49
N ALA A 76 0.78 -6.38 6.29
CA ALA A 76 1.79 -5.45 5.80
C ALA A 76 2.84 -6.15 4.92
N ASP A 77 3.42 -7.26 5.39
CA ASP A 77 4.48 -7.95 4.66
C ASP A 77 4.01 -8.61 3.36
N TYR A 78 2.72 -8.95 3.27
CA TYR A 78 2.14 -9.41 2.00
C TYR A 78 2.08 -8.27 0.98
N HIS A 79 1.45 -7.15 1.34
CA HIS A 79 1.26 -6.02 0.42
C HIS A 79 2.58 -5.37 0.04
N MET A 80 3.51 -5.22 0.99
CA MET A 80 4.81 -4.60 0.73
C MET A 80 5.69 -5.44 -0.19
N ARG A 81 5.65 -6.78 -0.08
CA ARG A 81 6.32 -7.65 -1.05
C ARG A 81 5.76 -7.50 -2.47
N GLN A 82 4.44 -7.32 -2.61
CA GLN A 82 3.81 -7.12 -3.93
C GLN A 82 4.19 -5.76 -4.52
N LEU A 83 4.15 -4.70 -3.71
CA LEU A 83 4.52 -3.35 -4.14
C LEU A 83 5.98 -3.26 -4.56
N MET A 84 6.87 -3.96 -3.86
CA MET A 84 8.32 -3.89 -4.09
C MET A 84 8.88 -4.99 -5.00
N ALA A 85 8.01 -5.82 -5.60
CA ALA A 85 8.43 -6.89 -6.50
C ALA A 85 9.02 -6.37 -7.80
N ASP A 86 9.88 -7.16 -8.44
CA ASP A 86 10.45 -6.85 -9.77
C ASP A 86 9.38 -6.77 -10.87
N SER A 87 8.22 -7.39 -10.67
CA SER A 87 7.06 -7.35 -11.57
C SER A 87 6.00 -6.34 -11.15
N SER A 88 6.29 -5.46 -10.20
CA SER A 88 5.33 -4.47 -9.70
C SER A 88 5.20 -3.28 -10.65
N VAL A 89 4.10 -2.53 -10.51
CA VAL A 89 3.92 -1.23 -11.21
C VAL A 89 5.05 -0.23 -10.91
N PHE A 90 5.72 -0.38 -9.76
CA PHE A 90 6.89 0.44 -9.41
C PHE A 90 8.17 0.03 -10.14
N ALA A 91 8.25 -1.20 -10.66
CA ALA A 91 9.45 -1.68 -11.31
C ALA A 91 9.72 -1.00 -12.66
N ASP A 92 8.66 -0.65 -13.37
CA ASP A 92 8.70 0.04 -14.66
C ASP A 92 9.00 1.55 -14.53
N CYS A 93 8.79 2.11 -13.33
CA CYS A 93 8.97 3.53 -13.04
C CYS A 93 10.43 3.97 -12.83
N ARG A 94 11.42 3.08 -13.01
CA ARG A 94 12.85 3.38 -12.78
C ARG A 94 13.46 4.40 -13.75
N ARG A 95 12.79 4.73 -14.84
CA ARG A 95 13.26 5.73 -15.83
C ARG A 95 12.37 6.96 -15.89
N GLU A 96 11.05 6.80 -15.75
CA GLU A 96 10.04 7.85 -15.68
C GLU A 96 8.74 7.24 -15.13
N ASP A 97 8.02 7.93 -14.23
CA ASP A 97 6.71 7.48 -13.75
C ASP A 97 5.70 7.59 -14.90
N THR A 98 5.27 6.44 -15.43
CA THR A 98 4.25 6.38 -16.48
C THR A 98 2.89 6.07 -15.85
N PRO A 99 1.82 6.80 -16.20
CA PRO A 99 0.47 6.50 -15.72
C PRO A 99 0.02 5.07 -16.07
N THR A 100 -0.67 4.42 -15.14
CA THR A 100 -1.23 3.07 -15.35
C THR A 100 -2.36 3.10 -16.39
N ILE A 101 -2.36 2.14 -17.31
CA ILE A 101 -3.45 1.91 -18.26
C ILE A 101 -4.40 0.85 -17.67
N PRO A 102 -5.70 1.14 -17.48
CA PRO A 102 -6.65 0.15 -17.01
C PRO A 102 -6.71 -1.09 -17.90
N LEU A 103 -6.96 -2.27 -17.31
CA LEU A 103 -7.16 -3.50 -18.09
C LEU A 103 -8.38 -3.34 -19.01
N PRO A 104 -8.29 -3.76 -20.29
CA PRO A 104 -9.42 -3.67 -21.21
C PRO A 104 -10.55 -4.59 -20.75
N SER A 105 -11.80 -4.10 -20.80
CA SER A 105 -13.00 -4.88 -20.51
C SER A 105 -14.04 -4.66 -21.60
N ALA A 106 -14.61 -5.74 -22.12
CA ALA A 106 -15.77 -5.65 -23.02
C ALA A 106 -17.00 -5.26 -22.21
N PRO A 107 -17.91 -4.42 -22.74
CA PRO A 107 -19.12 -4.05 -22.04
C PRO A 107 -19.98 -5.29 -21.77
N MET A 108 -20.58 -5.36 -20.58
CA MET A 108 -21.60 -6.36 -20.27
C MET A 108 -22.80 -6.08 -21.18
N LYS A 109 -23.20 -7.04 -22.02
CA LYS A 109 -24.39 -6.87 -22.85
C LYS A 109 -25.59 -6.78 -21.92
N ASP A 110 -26.28 -5.64 -21.91
CA ASP A 110 -27.55 -5.51 -21.21
C ASP A 110 -28.53 -6.57 -21.77
N GLN A 111 -28.90 -7.55 -20.95
CA GLN A 111 -30.05 -8.39 -21.23
C GLN A 111 -31.30 -7.51 -21.06
N LYS A 112 -31.73 -6.86 -22.15
CA LYS A 112 -33.05 -6.25 -22.23
C LYS A 112 -34.09 -7.37 -22.06
N ASN A 113 -34.86 -7.28 -20.97
CA ASN A 113 -36.11 -8.00 -20.78
C ASN A 113 -37.25 -7.17 -21.37
#